data_AF-A0A651EU80-F1
#
_entry.id   AF-A0A651EU80-F1
#
_cell.length_a   1.000
_cell.length_b   1.000
_cell.length_c   1.000
_cell.angle_alpha   90.00
_cell.angle_beta   90.00
_cell.angle_gamma   90.00
#
_symmetry.space_group_name_H-M   'P 1'
#
loop_
_entity.id
_entity.type
_entity.pdbx_description
1 polymer ?
#
loop_
_entity_poly.entity_id
_entity_poly.type
_entity_poly.pdbx_seq_one_letter_code
_entity_poly.pdbx_strand_id
1 'polypeptide(L)'
;MKSKTLCDIANIRQRRALTLIELLVVLVVLTILATIAIRATDGIFSQSRYEATVRTLRQIDLAIVGDRDLRQDDGTPIISGFLADIGRLPIPPAGELFSGQNLAELWDDTQWAAYPYQIRSPQTHPSIRVACGWRGPYLKPGLGTSGGVVDGWGRSFVLIDDPDEEESFDLRIVSTGADGSIETSTQFDTIDPFNINLVNDYKVGTSVSVTVSRRTQDGDINSLTLNNQAVTVFLFVPDPNAPNGILVRSVTPQVQNDAPILPVVFENVPPGRRAFRVYIHPTGATPVEVQGGEGSVFVTRYVLIPPTGTTTVELIFPPPQP
;
A
#
# COMPACT_ATOMS: atom_id res chain seq x y z
N MET A 1 -100.70 13.14 23.47
CA MET A 1 -100.84 13.82 22.16
C MET A 1 -99.46 14.42 21.79
N LYS A 2 -98.83 13.90 20.72
CA LYS A 2 -97.72 14.46 19.90
C LYS A 2 -96.40 14.83 20.64
N SER A 3 -95.35 14.00 20.60
CA SER A 3 -94.43 13.72 19.47
C SER A 3 -93.74 14.97 18.89
N LYS A 4 -92.50 15.20 19.31
CA LYS A 4 -91.50 16.07 18.66
C LYS A 4 -90.08 15.61 19.04
N THR A 5 -89.74 14.40 18.61
CA THR A 5 -88.37 13.99 18.30
C THR A 5 -88.23 14.01 16.78
N LEU A 6 -86.99 14.04 16.27
CA LEU A 6 -86.60 13.95 14.85
C LEU A 6 -86.34 15.28 14.12
N CYS A 7 -85.37 16.06 14.60
CA CYS A 7 -84.72 17.07 13.76
C CYS A 7 -83.19 17.08 13.93
N ASP A 8 -82.59 15.91 14.14
CA ASP A 8 -81.15 15.79 14.43
C ASP A 8 -80.43 14.67 13.66
N ILE A 9 -81.00 14.19 12.55
CA ILE A 9 -80.36 13.14 11.73
C ILE A 9 -80.53 13.42 10.22
N ALA A 10 -80.26 14.65 9.80
CA ALA A 10 -80.18 14.99 8.37
C ALA A 10 -78.74 15.29 7.91
N ASN A 11 -77.74 14.75 8.62
CA ASN A 11 -76.34 14.83 8.21
C ASN A 11 -75.64 13.46 8.33
N ILE A 12 -76.32 12.39 7.88
CA ILE A 12 -75.64 11.13 7.59
C ILE A 12 -75.13 11.21 6.16
N ARG A 13 -73.91 11.77 6.07
CA ARG A 13 -72.83 11.37 5.15
C ARG A 13 -73.31 10.57 3.94
N GLN A 14 -73.31 11.22 2.78
CA GLN A 14 -73.10 10.55 1.49
C GLN A 14 -71.74 9.83 1.53
N ARG A 15 -71.68 8.64 2.15
CA ARG A 15 -70.61 7.69 1.91
C ARG A 15 -70.89 7.11 0.53
N ARG A 16 -70.38 7.77 -0.51
CA ARG A 16 -70.23 7.12 -1.82
C ARG A 16 -69.37 5.89 -1.56
N ALA A 17 -69.99 4.72 -1.56
CA ALA A 17 -69.26 3.47 -1.58
C ALA A 17 -68.48 3.46 -2.90
N LEU A 18 -67.15 3.42 -2.81
CA LEU A 18 -66.28 3.29 -3.98
C LEU A 18 -66.77 2.09 -4.78
N THR A 19 -67.02 2.32 -6.07
CA THR A 19 -67.44 1.23 -6.94
C THR A 19 -66.28 0.24 -7.08
N LEU A 20 -66.57 -1.06 -7.24
CA LEU A 20 -65.54 -2.11 -7.36
C LEU A 20 -64.52 -1.76 -8.46
N ILE A 21 -65.01 -1.15 -9.55
CA ILE A 21 -64.19 -0.70 -10.67
C ILE A 21 -63.23 0.45 -10.31
N GLU A 22 -63.67 1.39 -9.47
CA GLU A 22 -62.84 2.52 -9.04
C GLU A 22 -61.68 2.03 -8.16
N LEU A 23 -61.95 1.09 -7.26
CA LEU A 23 -60.91 0.46 -6.45
C LEU A 23 -59.92 -0.33 -7.33
N LEU A 24 -60.40 -1.02 -8.36
CA LEU A 24 -59.54 -1.74 -9.31
C LEU A 24 -58.62 -0.79 -10.09
N VAL A 25 -59.15 0.33 -10.60
CA VAL A 25 -58.35 1.33 -11.34
C VAL A 25 -57.30 1.96 -10.42
N VAL A 26 -57.65 2.29 -9.18
CA VAL A 26 -56.69 2.83 -8.21
C VAL A 26 -55.57 1.85 -7.93
N LEU A 27 -55.86 0.57 -7.75
CA LEU A 27 -54.83 -0.46 -7.56
C LEU A 27 -53.89 -0.55 -8.77
N VAL A 28 -54.42 -0.50 -10.00
CA VAL A 28 -53.59 -0.53 -11.21
C VAL A 28 -52.68 0.71 -11.30
N VAL A 29 -53.19 1.90 -10.98
CA VAL A 29 -52.36 3.11 -10.98
C VAL A 29 -51.29 3.05 -9.89
N LEU A 30 -51.62 2.57 -8.69
CA LEU A 30 -50.67 2.42 -7.59
C LEU A 30 -49.56 1.41 -7.91
N THR A 31 -49.86 0.29 -8.56
CA THR A 31 -48.82 -0.69 -8.94
C THR A 31 -47.88 -0.13 -10.01
N ILE A 32 -48.40 0.64 -10.98
CA ILE A 32 -47.57 1.30 -11.99
C ILE A 32 -46.65 2.33 -11.33
N LEU A 33 -47.19 3.19 -10.45
CA LEU A 33 -46.39 4.19 -9.74
C LEU A 33 -45.35 3.57 -8.82
N ALA A 34 -45.70 2.51 -8.10
CA ALA A 34 -44.75 1.77 -7.26
C ALA A 34 -43.60 1.17 -8.09
N THR A 35 -43.90 0.61 -9.28
CA THR A 35 -42.87 0.05 -10.17
C THR A 35 -41.91 1.13 -10.68
N ILE A 36 -42.43 2.31 -11.06
CA ILE A 36 -41.61 3.45 -11.49
C ILE A 36 -40.73 3.94 -10.33
N ALA A 37 -41.29 4.04 -9.12
CA ALA A 37 -40.55 4.48 -7.94
C ALA A 37 -39.39 3.52 -7.62
N ILE A 38 -39.62 2.20 -7.66
CA ILE A 38 -38.58 1.18 -7.40
C ILE A 38 -37.42 1.33 -8.41
N ARG A 39 -37.74 1.42 -9.71
CA ARG A 39 -36.72 1.60 -10.76
C ARG A 39 -35.92 2.89 -10.59
N ALA A 40 -36.55 3.96 -10.11
CA ALA A 40 -35.85 5.22 -9.84
C ALA A 40 -34.90 5.12 -8.62
N THR A 41 -35.23 4.29 -7.63
CA THR A 41 -34.38 4.12 -6.43
C THR A 41 -33.13 3.28 -6.68
N ASP A 42 -33.15 2.34 -7.63
CA ASP A 42 -32.02 1.45 -7.91
C ASP A 42 -30.76 2.21 -8.33
N GLY A 43 -30.90 3.27 -9.14
CA GLY A 43 -29.78 4.10 -9.56
C GLY A 43 -29.10 4.84 -8.40
N ILE A 44 -29.89 5.33 -7.44
CA ILE A 44 -29.39 6.06 -6.27
C ILE A 44 -28.58 5.12 -5.36
N PHE A 45 -29.10 3.92 -5.11
CA PHE A 45 -28.38 2.95 -4.29
C PHE A 45 -27.08 2.49 -4.94
N SER A 46 -27.09 2.22 -6.25
CA SER A 46 -25.87 1.84 -6.98
C SER A 46 -24.80 2.93 -6.92
N GLN A 47 -25.17 4.20 -7.09
CA GLN A 47 -24.23 5.32 -6.96
C GLN A 47 -23.67 5.43 -5.53
N SER A 48 -24.52 5.28 -4.51
CA SER A 48 -24.06 5.32 -3.11
C SER A 48 -23.10 4.18 -2.78
N ARG A 49 -23.34 2.97 -3.30
CA ARG A 49 -22.45 1.82 -3.12
C ARG A 49 -21.12 2.03 -3.85
N TYR A 50 -21.18 2.56 -5.07
CA TYR A 50 -20.00 2.94 -5.82
C TYR A 50 -19.10 3.90 -5.04
N GLU A 51 -19.66 5.00 -4.54
CA GLU A 51 -18.88 5.97 -3.78
C GLU A 51 -18.30 5.38 -2.50
N ALA A 52 -19.04 4.47 -1.84
CA ALA A 52 -18.53 3.74 -0.68
C ALA A 52 -17.32 2.87 -1.05
N THR A 53 -17.40 2.10 -2.14
CA THR A 53 -16.29 1.28 -2.65
C THR A 53 -15.05 2.13 -2.94
N VAL A 54 -15.20 3.26 -3.65
CA VAL A 54 -14.09 4.17 -3.98
C VAL A 54 -13.43 4.73 -2.71
N ARG A 55 -14.23 5.11 -1.70
CA ARG A 55 -13.69 5.59 -0.43
C ARG A 55 -12.90 4.51 0.30
N THR A 56 -13.42 3.29 0.36
CA THR A 56 -12.72 2.15 1.00
C THR A 56 -11.42 1.83 0.28
N LEU A 57 -11.45 1.80 -1.06
CA LEU A 57 -10.27 1.58 -1.89
C LEU A 57 -9.18 2.65 -1.65
N ARG A 58 -9.55 3.92 -1.53
CA ARG A 58 -8.62 4.99 -1.13
C ARG A 58 -8.06 4.80 0.29
N GLN A 59 -8.86 4.30 1.22
CA GLN A 59 -8.37 4.01 2.58
C GLN A 59 -7.36 2.86 2.58
N ILE A 60 -7.58 1.83 1.76
CA ILE A 60 -6.63 0.72 1.57
C ILE A 60 -5.32 1.26 0.99
N ASP A 61 -5.41 2.10 -0.05
CA ASP A 61 -4.24 2.75 -0.67
C ASP A 61 -3.39 3.54 0.36
N LEU A 62 -4.04 4.40 1.13
CA LEU A 62 -3.40 5.15 2.23
C LEU A 62 -2.84 4.25 3.32
N ALA A 63 -3.48 3.11 3.62
CA ALA A 63 -2.97 2.16 4.60
C ALA A 63 -1.69 1.45 4.12
N ILE A 64 -1.61 1.11 2.83
CA ILE A 64 -0.48 0.40 2.25
C ILE A 64 0.72 1.34 2.08
N VAL A 65 0.53 2.50 1.42
CA VAL A 65 1.64 3.36 1.00
C VAL A 65 1.73 4.68 1.79
N GLY A 66 0.72 5.00 2.59
CA GLY A 66 0.65 6.26 3.30
C GLY A 66 0.13 7.41 2.44
N ASP A 67 -0.08 8.55 3.07
CA ASP A 67 -0.47 9.78 2.38
C ASP A 67 0.76 10.42 1.72
N ARG A 68 0.75 10.47 0.39
CA ARG A 68 1.87 10.95 -0.45
C ARG A 68 2.06 12.46 -0.37
N ASP A 69 1.02 13.20 0.01
CA ASP A 69 1.01 14.66 0.05
C ASP A 69 1.44 15.20 1.41
N LEU A 70 1.54 14.33 2.43
CA LEU A 70 2.07 14.73 3.73
C LEU A 70 3.53 15.16 3.61
N ARG A 71 3.76 16.39 4.05
CA ARG A 71 5.08 16.99 4.24
C ARG A 71 5.23 17.41 5.69
N GLN A 72 6.46 17.31 6.20
CA GLN A 72 6.83 17.93 7.47
C GLN A 72 6.96 19.45 7.27
N ASP A 73 7.02 20.21 8.37
CA ASP A 73 7.16 21.68 8.35
C ASP A 73 8.39 22.18 7.57
N ASP A 74 9.41 21.33 7.42
CA ASP A 74 10.62 21.60 6.62
C ASP A 74 10.46 21.27 5.13
N GLY A 75 9.26 20.85 4.70
CA GLY A 75 8.94 20.45 3.33
C GLY A 75 9.36 19.03 2.96
N THR A 76 9.94 18.26 3.88
CA THR A 76 10.36 16.88 3.59
C THR A 76 9.14 15.94 3.51
N PRO A 77 9.13 14.95 2.59
CA PRO A 77 8.06 13.96 2.52
C PRO A 77 7.96 13.16 3.82
N ILE A 78 6.74 12.98 4.32
CA ILE A 78 6.48 11.98 5.37
C ILE A 78 6.05 10.71 4.64
N ILE A 79 6.89 9.67 4.70
CA ILE A 79 6.54 8.36 4.17
C ILE A 79 6.15 7.47 5.33
N SER A 80 4.93 6.95 5.27
CA SER A 80 4.32 6.07 6.27
C SER A 80 3.57 4.93 5.58
N GLY A 81 2.88 4.09 6.34
CA GLY A 81 2.08 2.99 5.79
C GLY A 81 2.79 1.65 5.89
N PHE A 82 2.03 0.60 5.61
CA PHE A 82 2.46 -0.79 5.75
C PHE A 82 3.76 -1.07 4.98
N LEU A 83 3.84 -0.63 3.72
CA LEU A 83 4.97 -0.89 2.85
C LEU A 83 6.27 -0.23 3.36
N ALA A 84 6.17 0.96 3.96
CA ALA A 84 7.33 1.68 4.48
C ALA A 84 7.93 1.00 5.72
N ASP A 85 7.06 0.46 6.56
CA ASP A 85 7.35 -0.11 7.88
C ASP A 85 7.71 -1.61 7.81
N ILE A 86 7.03 -2.37 6.94
CA ILE A 86 7.21 -3.82 6.76
C ILE A 86 8.18 -4.11 5.62
N GLY A 87 8.24 -3.26 4.59
CA GLY A 87 9.14 -3.42 3.44
C GLY A 87 8.64 -4.37 2.35
N ARG A 88 7.42 -4.89 2.47
CA ARG A 88 6.70 -5.64 1.43
C ARG A 88 5.23 -5.24 1.37
N LEU A 89 4.54 -5.63 0.31
CA LEU A 89 3.09 -5.52 0.21
C LEU A 89 2.38 -6.50 1.15
N PRO A 90 1.11 -6.22 1.51
CA PRO A 90 0.27 -7.19 2.18
C PRO A 90 0.14 -8.44 1.33
N ILE A 91 0.32 -9.59 1.94
CA ILE A 91 0.12 -10.88 1.27
C ILE A 91 -1.18 -11.52 1.80
N PRO A 92 -1.94 -12.20 0.94
CA PRO A 92 -3.07 -12.98 1.40
C PRO A 92 -2.57 -14.13 2.29
N PRO A 93 -3.40 -14.61 3.24
CA PRO A 93 -3.10 -15.82 3.98
C PRO A 93 -2.77 -16.98 3.04
N ALA A 94 -1.81 -17.82 3.44
CA ALA A 94 -1.32 -18.91 2.60
C ALA A 94 -2.46 -19.79 2.07
N GLY A 95 -2.62 -19.85 0.74
CA GLY A 95 -3.61 -20.67 0.06
C GLY A 95 -4.98 -20.02 -0.18
N GLU A 96 -5.14 -18.73 0.13
CA GLU A 96 -6.44 -18.07 0.10
C GLU A 96 -6.49 -16.77 -0.73
N LEU A 97 -6.06 -16.79 -2.00
CA LEU A 97 -6.09 -15.59 -2.88
C LEU A 97 -7.47 -14.92 -3.01
N PHE A 98 -8.56 -15.63 -2.67
CA PHE A 98 -9.94 -15.16 -2.79
C PHE A 98 -10.69 -15.13 -1.44
N SER A 99 -10.01 -15.29 -0.30
CA SER A 99 -10.72 -15.17 0.97
C SER A 99 -10.91 -13.72 1.36
N GLY A 100 -12.02 -13.43 2.05
CA GLY A 100 -12.32 -12.08 2.49
C GLY A 100 -11.33 -11.47 3.49
N GLN A 101 -10.30 -12.23 3.90
CA GLN A 101 -9.25 -11.84 4.83
C GLN A 101 -7.92 -11.48 4.15
N ASN A 102 -7.90 -11.38 2.83
CA ASN A 102 -6.73 -11.06 2.02
C ASN A 102 -5.89 -9.85 2.50
N LEU A 103 -6.51 -8.89 3.18
CA LEU A 103 -5.85 -7.67 3.67
C LEU A 103 -5.68 -7.62 5.20
N ALA A 104 -5.89 -8.74 5.90
CA ALA A 104 -5.92 -8.79 7.36
C ALA A 104 -4.66 -8.21 8.01
N GLU A 105 -3.50 -8.35 7.36
CA GLU A 105 -2.23 -7.75 7.79
C GLU A 105 -2.30 -6.23 8.05
N LEU A 106 -3.25 -5.53 7.43
CA LEU A 106 -3.46 -4.10 7.61
C LEU A 106 -4.19 -3.73 8.90
N TRP A 107 -4.86 -4.65 9.60
CA TRP A 107 -5.62 -4.34 10.82
C TRP A 107 -5.51 -5.37 11.95
N ASP A 108 -5.16 -6.61 11.63
CA ASP A 108 -5.04 -7.71 12.58
C ASP A 108 -3.60 -7.81 13.08
N ASP A 109 -3.42 -7.68 14.39
CA ASP A 109 -2.10 -7.72 15.05
C ASP A 109 -1.63 -9.13 15.40
N THR A 110 -2.50 -10.14 15.29
CA THR A 110 -2.24 -11.50 15.77
C THR A 110 -1.02 -12.12 15.10
N GLN A 111 -0.80 -11.80 13.82
CA GLN A 111 0.34 -12.28 13.03
C GLN A 111 1.64 -11.48 13.31
N TRP A 112 1.54 -10.32 13.94
CA TRP A 112 2.64 -9.36 14.09
C TRP A 112 3.24 -9.29 15.50
N ALA A 113 2.75 -10.11 16.44
CA ALA A 113 3.28 -10.15 17.80
C ALA A 113 4.80 -10.41 17.86
N ALA A 114 5.34 -11.18 16.91
CA ALA A 114 6.78 -11.44 16.79
C ALA A 114 7.56 -10.29 16.12
N TYR A 115 6.86 -9.39 15.44
CA TYR A 115 7.43 -8.33 14.62
C TYR A 115 6.85 -6.93 14.89
N PRO A 116 6.85 -6.46 16.16
CA PRO A 116 6.38 -5.12 16.49
C PRO A 116 7.30 -4.05 15.88
N TYR A 117 6.72 -2.87 15.62
CA TYR A 117 7.47 -1.70 15.18
C TYR A 117 8.48 -1.25 16.22
N GLN A 118 9.76 -1.28 15.86
CA GLN A 118 10.85 -0.83 16.69
C GLN A 118 12.08 -0.48 15.84
N ILE A 119 13.06 0.16 16.46
CA ILE A 119 14.36 0.36 15.82
C ILE A 119 15.15 -0.94 15.97
N ARG A 120 15.45 -1.58 14.84
CA ARG A 120 16.21 -2.83 14.78
C ARG A 120 17.60 -2.59 14.19
N SER A 121 18.49 -3.54 14.40
CA SER A 121 19.83 -3.57 13.82
C SER A 121 20.10 -4.98 13.30
N PRO A 122 20.64 -5.14 12.08
CA PRO A 122 21.02 -6.46 11.59
C PRO A 122 22.22 -6.98 12.40
N GLN A 123 22.29 -8.29 12.64
CA GLN A 123 23.40 -8.91 13.39
C GLN A 123 24.76 -8.62 12.77
N THR A 124 24.84 -8.55 11.43
CA THR A 124 26.07 -8.29 10.69
C THR A 124 26.52 -6.83 10.74
N HIS A 125 25.62 -5.90 11.09
CA HIS A 125 25.90 -4.45 11.11
C HIS A 125 25.24 -3.77 12.33
N PRO A 126 25.76 -4.01 13.55
CA PRO A 126 25.11 -3.58 14.79
C PRO A 126 25.15 -2.07 15.03
N SER A 127 25.79 -1.24 14.19
CA SER A 127 25.63 0.23 14.26
C SER A 127 24.53 0.76 13.35
N ILE A 128 24.02 -0.05 12.41
CA ILE A 128 22.90 0.34 11.56
C ILE A 128 21.60 0.23 12.35
N ARG A 129 20.90 1.36 12.46
CA ARG A 129 19.56 1.45 13.06
C ARG A 129 18.52 1.67 11.96
N VAL A 130 17.59 0.73 11.78
CA VAL A 130 16.45 0.88 10.85
C VAL A 130 15.17 0.73 11.66
N ALA A 131 14.23 1.67 11.49
CA ALA A 131 12.91 1.53 12.08
C ALA A 131 12.06 0.63 11.18
N CYS A 132 11.58 -0.48 11.73
CA CYS A 132 10.78 -1.45 11.01
C CYS A 132 9.90 -2.28 11.95
N GLY A 133 8.90 -2.95 11.37
CA GLY A 133 7.92 -3.75 12.10
C GLY A 133 6.52 -3.21 11.96
N TRP A 134 5.56 -3.93 12.51
CA TRP A 134 4.16 -3.54 12.40
C TRP A 134 3.81 -2.43 13.40
N ARG A 135 3.45 -1.25 12.89
CA ARG A 135 3.20 -0.05 13.71
C ARG A 135 1.78 0.04 14.25
N GLY A 136 0.86 -0.76 13.73
CA GLY A 136 -0.52 -0.75 14.17
C GLY A 136 -1.47 -1.10 13.05
N PRO A 137 -2.77 -1.13 13.35
CA PRO A 137 -3.77 -1.23 12.29
C PRO A 137 -3.64 0.01 11.41
N TYR A 138 -3.13 -0.18 10.20
CA TYR A 138 -3.04 0.82 9.14
C TYR A 138 -4.43 1.10 8.55
N LEU A 139 -5.34 0.13 8.68
CA LEU A 139 -6.72 0.21 8.24
C LEU A 139 -7.66 -0.10 9.42
N LYS A 140 -8.80 0.58 9.48
CA LYS A 140 -9.82 0.33 10.49
C LYS A 140 -11.02 -0.32 9.81
N PRO A 141 -11.28 -1.62 9.99
CA PRO A 141 -12.48 -2.23 9.45
C PRO A 141 -13.73 -1.58 10.06
N GLY A 142 -14.82 -1.54 9.30
CA GLY A 142 -16.09 -1.02 9.76
C GLY A 142 -16.64 -1.79 10.96
N LEU A 143 -17.47 -1.14 11.79
CA LEU A 143 -18.13 -1.82 12.91
C LEU A 143 -19.05 -2.93 12.39
N GLY A 144 -18.93 -4.13 12.95
CA GLY A 144 -19.82 -5.25 12.65
C GLY A 144 -19.41 -6.13 11.46
N THR A 145 -18.34 -5.80 10.73
CA THR A 145 -17.77 -6.72 9.75
C THR A 145 -16.81 -7.69 10.42
N SER A 146 -17.36 -8.81 10.93
CA SER A 146 -16.56 -9.92 11.46
C SER A 146 -15.63 -10.57 10.43
N GLY A 147 -15.69 -10.12 9.16
CA GLY A 147 -14.93 -10.64 8.03
C GLY A 147 -14.03 -9.63 7.32
N GLY A 148 -13.70 -8.48 7.93
CA GLY A 148 -12.74 -7.54 7.37
C GLY A 148 -13.34 -6.36 6.59
N VAL A 149 -12.63 -5.94 5.56
CA VAL A 149 -12.94 -4.73 4.76
C VAL A 149 -13.74 -5.13 3.53
N VAL A 150 -14.90 -4.51 3.35
CA VAL A 150 -15.85 -4.82 2.27
C VAL A 150 -16.13 -3.60 1.39
N ASP A 151 -16.55 -3.86 0.16
CA ASP A 151 -17.03 -2.86 -0.78
C ASP A 151 -18.47 -2.41 -0.48
N GLY A 152 -19.00 -1.50 -1.29
CA GLY A 152 -20.37 -0.98 -1.15
C GLY A 152 -21.47 -2.03 -1.33
N TRP A 153 -21.17 -3.20 -1.91
CA TRP A 153 -22.09 -4.33 -2.04
C TRP A 153 -21.94 -5.36 -0.91
N GLY A 154 -21.04 -5.11 0.05
CA GLY A 154 -20.79 -5.99 1.18
C GLY A 154 -19.89 -7.18 0.84
N ARG A 155 -19.15 -7.12 -0.27
CA ARG A 155 -18.22 -8.17 -0.70
C ARG A 155 -16.79 -7.79 -0.33
N SER A 156 -15.97 -8.77 -0.01
CA SER A 156 -14.56 -8.53 0.27
C SER A 156 -13.76 -8.23 -1.00
N PHE A 157 -12.67 -7.48 -0.84
CA PHE A 157 -11.75 -7.20 -1.93
C PHE A 157 -10.91 -8.42 -2.29
N VAL A 158 -10.65 -8.57 -3.57
CA VAL A 158 -9.82 -9.64 -4.12
C VAL A 158 -8.43 -9.09 -4.40
N LEU A 159 -7.41 -9.83 -3.96
CA LEU A 159 -6.03 -9.58 -4.35
C LEU A 159 -5.72 -10.43 -5.58
N ILE A 160 -5.27 -9.78 -6.64
CA ILE A 160 -4.76 -10.45 -7.83
C ILE A 160 -3.27 -10.19 -7.83
N ASP A 161 -2.51 -11.28 -7.68
CA ASP A 161 -1.07 -11.33 -7.94
C ASP A 161 -0.92 -11.61 -9.44
N ASP A 162 -0.08 -10.85 -10.14
CA ASP A 162 0.23 -11.10 -11.55
C ASP A 162 1.56 -11.87 -11.63
N PRO A 163 1.52 -13.21 -11.78
CA PRO A 163 2.73 -14.03 -11.74
C PRO A 163 3.60 -13.87 -13.00
N ASP A 164 3.10 -13.22 -14.06
CA ASP A 164 3.77 -13.18 -15.36
C ASP A 164 4.87 -12.10 -15.44
N GLU A 165 4.94 -11.17 -14.48
CA GLU A 165 6.05 -10.21 -14.35
C GLU A 165 7.02 -10.63 -13.24
N GLU A 166 7.93 -11.56 -13.52
CA GLU A 166 8.91 -12.14 -12.57
C GLU A 166 9.77 -11.10 -11.80
N GLU A 167 9.75 -9.82 -12.20
CA GLU A 167 10.53 -8.74 -11.59
C GLU A 167 9.70 -7.57 -11.03
N SER A 168 8.36 -7.61 -11.12
CA SER A 168 7.49 -6.55 -10.58
C SER A 168 6.67 -7.04 -9.39
N PHE A 169 6.71 -6.29 -8.29
CA PHE A 169 5.84 -6.52 -7.15
C PHE A 169 4.46 -5.91 -7.44
N ASP A 170 3.63 -6.65 -8.17
CA ASP A 170 2.34 -6.17 -8.67
C ASP A 170 1.19 -6.69 -7.81
N LEU A 171 0.67 -5.84 -6.93
CA LEU A 171 -0.54 -6.13 -6.17
C LEU A 171 -1.73 -5.40 -6.81
N ARG A 172 -2.74 -6.12 -7.29
CA ARG A 172 -4.00 -5.50 -7.71
C ARG A 172 -5.10 -5.77 -6.70
N ILE A 173 -5.87 -4.73 -6.36
CA ILE A 173 -6.98 -4.82 -5.41
C ILE A 173 -8.29 -4.51 -6.13
N VAL A 174 -9.19 -5.50 -6.18
CA VAL A 174 -10.41 -5.43 -7.00
C VAL A 174 -11.67 -5.60 -6.15
N SER A 175 -12.68 -4.76 -6.41
CA SER A 175 -14.05 -5.03 -5.97
C SER A 175 -14.79 -5.77 -7.08
N THR A 176 -15.51 -6.83 -6.70
CA THR A 176 -16.34 -7.62 -7.61
C THR A 176 -17.70 -6.99 -7.89
N GLY A 177 -17.91 -5.72 -7.51
CA GLY A 177 -19.07 -4.93 -7.90
C GLY A 177 -20.42 -5.52 -7.49
N ALA A 178 -21.43 -5.38 -8.35
CA ALA A 178 -22.80 -5.85 -8.12
C ALA A 178 -23.03 -7.29 -8.60
N ASP A 179 -22.34 -7.73 -9.63
CA ASP A 179 -22.40 -9.07 -10.22
C ASP A 179 -21.61 -10.11 -9.42
N GLY A 180 -20.55 -9.69 -8.71
CA GLY A 180 -19.77 -10.57 -7.85
C GLY A 180 -18.79 -11.44 -8.63
N SER A 181 -18.60 -11.14 -9.91
CA SER A 181 -17.74 -11.87 -10.82
C SER A 181 -16.35 -11.23 -10.85
N ILE A 182 -15.33 -12.09 -10.94
CA ILE A 182 -13.96 -11.68 -11.28
C ILE A 182 -13.79 -12.09 -12.74
N GLU A 183 -14.27 -11.29 -13.68
CA GLU A 183 -13.98 -11.59 -15.08
C GLU A 183 -12.50 -11.28 -15.32
N THR A 184 -11.69 -12.33 -15.48
CA THR A 184 -10.26 -12.25 -15.78
C THR A 184 -9.96 -11.82 -17.22
N SER A 185 -10.96 -11.30 -17.94
CA SER A 185 -10.73 -10.84 -19.30
C SER A 185 -9.98 -9.51 -19.25
N THR A 186 -8.86 -9.44 -19.98
CA THR A 186 -8.07 -8.23 -20.22
C THR A 186 -8.83 -7.16 -21.02
N GLN A 187 -10.13 -7.38 -21.26
CA GLN A 187 -11.00 -6.52 -22.04
C GLN A 187 -11.99 -5.84 -21.10
N PHE A 188 -11.55 -4.71 -20.56
CA PHE A 188 -12.36 -3.74 -19.84
C PHE A 188 -13.41 -3.15 -20.79
N ASP A 189 -14.51 -3.86 -21.02
CA ASP A 189 -15.59 -3.33 -21.84
C ASP A 189 -16.94 -3.81 -21.31
N THR A 190 -17.55 -2.98 -20.47
CA THR A 190 -18.85 -2.31 -20.73
C THR A 190 -19.83 -2.18 -19.57
N ILE A 191 -19.54 -2.68 -18.35
CA ILE A 191 -20.17 -2.20 -17.10
C ILE A 191 -19.14 -2.31 -15.96
N ASP A 192 -18.34 -1.26 -15.78
CA ASP A 192 -17.07 -1.19 -15.02
C ASP A 192 -17.03 -1.94 -13.67
N PRO A 193 -16.29 -3.06 -13.57
CA PRO A 193 -15.80 -3.54 -12.28
C PRO A 193 -14.81 -2.52 -11.70
N PHE A 194 -15.03 -2.12 -10.45
CA PHE A 194 -14.22 -1.11 -9.76
C PHE A 194 -12.84 -1.66 -9.43
N ASN A 195 -11.83 -1.13 -10.09
CA ASN A 195 -10.44 -1.52 -9.92
C ASN A 195 -9.64 -0.33 -9.38
N ILE A 196 -8.97 -0.48 -8.23
CA ILE A 196 -7.71 0.25 -8.05
C ILE A 196 -6.64 -0.68 -8.61
N ASN A 197 -6.13 -0.30 -9.77
CA ASN A 197 -4.94 -0.95 -10.29
C ASN A 197 -3.72 -0.32 -9.62
N LEU A 198 -3.34 -0.82 -8.43
CA LEU A 198 -2.08 -0.37 -7.82
C LEU A 198 -0.88 -0.74 -8.72
N VAL A 199 -1.03 -1.69 -9.66
CA VAL A 199 -0.01 -2.09 -10.65
C VAL A 199 0.47 -0.92 -11.52
N ASN A 200 -0.43 -0.03 -11.97
CA ASN A 200 -0.01 1.11 -12.80
C ASN A 200 0.43 2.34 -11.98
N ASP A 201 -0.03 2.47 -10.72
CA ASP A 201 0.30 3.62 -9.86
C ASP A 201 1.42 3.34 -8.83
N TYR A 202 1.78 2.08 -8.64
CA TYR A 202 2.72 1.58 -7.63
C TYR A 202 3.50 0.39 -8.18
N LYS A 203 4.50 0.65 -9.03
CA LYS A 203 5.65 -0.26 -9.10
C LYS A 203 6.27 -0.29 -7.71
N VAL A 204 6.08 -1.38 -6.97
CA VAL A 204 6.54 -1.47 -5.58
C VAL A 204 8.03 -1.68 -5.58
N GLY A 205 8.74 -0.57 -5.66
CA GLY A 205 10.13 -0.61 -5.99
C GLY A 205 10.56 0.60 -6.77
N THR A 206 11.40 1.43 -6.18
CA THR A 206 12.19 2.41 -6.94
C THR A 206 13.56 1.83 -7.23
N SER A 207 14.07 2.02 -8.44
CA SER A 207 15.49 1.84 -8.72
C SER A 207 16.27 2.90 -7.95
N VAL A 208 17.24 2.46 -7.14
CA VAL A 208 18.12 3.37 -6.39
C VAL A 208 19.53 3.24 -6.94
N SER A 209 20.02 4.33 -7.52
CA SER A 209 21.38 4.43 -8.04
C SER A 209 22.29 5.03 -6.97
N VAL A 210 23.33 4.30 -6.57
CA VAL A 210 24.28 4.73 -5.55
C VAL A 210 25.61 5.08 -6.20
N THR A 211 26.02 6.34 -6.06
CA THR A 211 27.33 6.83 -6.50
C THR A 211 28.26 6.92 -5.31
N VAL A 212 29.48 6.41 -5.47
CA VAL A 212 30.51 6.41 -4.43
C VAL A 212 31.63 7.35 -4.82
N SER A 213 31.87 8.35 -3.97
CA SER A 213 32.82 9.44 -4.21
C SER A 213 33.80 9.53 -3.03
N ARG A 214 34.93 10.21 -3.23
CA ARG A 214 35.87 10.55 -2.14
C ARG A 214 36.12 12.05 -2.15
N ARG A 215 36.15 12.64 -0.96
CA ARG A 215 36.57 14.03 -0.77
C ARG A 215 38.11 14.12 -0.70
N THR A 216 38.72 15.04 -1.43
CA THR A 216 40.16 15.34 -1.37
C THR A 216 40.49 16.18 -0.13
N GLN A 217 41.78 16.35 0.18
CA GLN A 217 42.21 17.25 1.25
C GLN A 217 41.81 18.71 0.98
N ASP A 218 41.72 19.10 -0.30
CA ASP A 218 41.30 20.43 -0.75
C ASP A 218 39.77 20.63 -0.73
N GLY A 219 39.00 19.56 -0.44
CA GLY A 219 37.54 19.60 -0.34
C GLY A 219 36.79 19.20 -1.62
N ASP A 220 37.49 18.97 -2.73
CA ASP A 220 36.90 18.54 -3.99
C ASP A 220 36.33 17.11 -3.88
N ILE A 221 35.26 16.84 -4.62
CA ILE A 221 34.64 15.51 -4.70
C ILE A 221 35.07 14.85 -6.00
N ASN A 222 35.87 13.78 -5.88
CA ASN A 222 36.36 13.02 -7.02
C ASN A 222 35.75 11.62 -7.04
N SER A 223 35.69 11.02 -8.23
CA SER A 223 35.39 9.60 -8.38
C SER A 223 36.43 8.78 -7.62
N LEU A 224 35.96 7.77 -6.89
CA LEU A 224 36.84 6.89 -6.13
C LEU A 224 37.64 5.97 -7.08
N THR A 225 38.96 6.05 -7.04
CA THR A 225 39.87 5.06 -7.66
C THR A 225 40.37 4.08 -6.61
N LEU A 226 40.47 2.80 -6.97
CA LEU A 226 40.81 1.71 -6.05
C LEU A 226 42.08 1.00 -6.51
N ASN A 227 43.07 0.86 -5.60
CA ASN A 227 44.30 0.11 -5.83
C ASN A 227 44.29 -1.15 -4.95
N ASN A 228 44.07 -2.33 -5.54
CA ASN A 228 43.93 -3.62 -4.81
C ASN A 228 42.86 -3.61 -3.71
N GLN A 229 41.86 -2.75 -3.86
CA GLN A 229 40.70 -2.64 -2.98
C GLN A 229 39.44 -2.95 -3.77
N ALA A 230 38.44 -3.49 -3.08
CA ALA A 230 37.09 -3.66 -3.56
C ALA A 230 36.15 -2.72 -2.79
N VAL A 231 35.06 -2.34 -3.45
CA VAL A 231 33.97 -1.59 -2.85
C VAL A 231 32.75 -2.48 -2.79
N THR A 232 32.10 -2.54 -1.64
CA THR A 232 30.82 -3.23 -1.48
C THR A 232 29.81 -2.26 -0.92
N VAL A 233 28.69 -2.11 -1.61
CA VAL A 233 27.56 -1.28 -1.18
C VAL A 233 26.48 -2.20 -0.61
N PHE A 234 26.02 -1.88 0.58
CA PHE A 234 24.95 -2.56 1.30
C PHE A 234 23.71 -1.68 1.36
N LEU A 235 22.56 -2.31 1.17
CA LEU A 235 21.23 -1.75 1.35
C LEU A 235 20.50 -2.53 2.45
N PHE A 236 20.00 -1.82 3.45
CA PHE A 236 19.24 -2.37 4.57
C PHE A 236 17.76 -2.04 4.41
N VAL A 237 16.94 -3.09 4.27
CA VAL A 237 15.50 -2.99 3.99
C VAL A 237 14.72 -3.72 5.09
N PRO A 238 13.62 -3.15 5.60
CA PRO A 238 12.67 -3.90 6.42
C PRO A 238 12.21 -5.18 5.70
N ASP A 239 12.21 -6.30 6.41
CA ASP A 239 11.63 -7.55 5.90
C ASP A 239 11.25 -8.44 7.10
N PRO A 240 9.97 -8.75 7.31
CA PRO A 240 9.52 -9.59 8.43
C PRO A 240 10.08 -11.02 8.39
N ASN A 241 10.49 -11.51 7.21
CA ASN A 241 11.05 -12.85 7.04
C ASN A 241 12.57 -12.90 7.27
N ALA A 242 13.24 -11.74 7.30
CA ALA A 242 14.67 -11.67 7.51
C ALA A 242 15.05 -11.83 9.00
N PRO A 243 16.23 -12.39 9.31
CA PRO A 243 16.75 -12.43 10.67
C PRO A 243 16.82 -11.02 11.28
N ASN A 244 16.09 -10.79 12.38
CA ASN A 244 15.94 -9.49 13.05
C ASN A 244 15.16 -8.44 12.25
N GLY A 245 14.41 -8.80 11.22
CA GLY A 245 13.54 -7.87 10.51
C GLY A 245 14.19 -7.02 9.42
N ILE A 246 15.46 -7.27 9.10
CA ILE A 246 16.20 -6.43 8.17
C ILE A 246 16.87 -7.34 7.14
N LEU A 247 16.40 -7.25 5.90
CA LEU A 247 17.07 -7.83 4.76
C LEU A 247 18.28 -6.97 4.40
N VAL A 248 19.42 -7.62 4.24
CA VAL A 248 20.69 -7.00 3.83
C VAL A 248 20.97 -7.43 2.41
N ARG A 249 20.89 -6.48 1.47
CA ARG A 249 21.29 -6.67 0.07
C ARG A 249 22.67 -6.05 -0.14
N SER A 250 23.51 -6.65 -0.97
CA SER A 250 24.84 -6.12 -1.26
C SER A 250 25.23 -6.27 -2.71
N VAL A 251 25.94 -5.30 -3.25
CA VAL A 251 26.53 -5.34 -4.59
C VAL A 251 27.99 -4.92 -4.50
N THR A 252 28.87 -5.71 -5.12
CA THR A 252 30.30 -5.41 -5.27
C THR A 252 30.56 -5.09 -6.74
N PRO A 253 30.54 -3.80 -7.16
CA PRO A 253 30.81 -3.45 -8.54
C PRO A 253 32.19 -3.95 -8.98
N GLN A 254 32.28 -4.43 -10.22
CA GLN A 254 33.56 -4.73 -10.84
C GLN A 254 34.25 -3.40 -11.16
N VAL A 255 35.45 -3.20 -10.63
CA VAL A 255 36.24 -1.99 -10.87
C VAL A 255 37.41 -2.37 -11.79
N GLN A 256 37.47 -1.74 -12.96
CA GLN A 256 38.65 -1.83 -13.82
C GLN A 256 39.72 -0.88 -13.27
N ASN A 257 40.99 -1.28 -13.31
CA ASN A 257 42.10 -0.49 -12.76
C ASN A 257 42.04 0.97 -13.27
N ASP A 258 42.08 1.92 -12.33
CA ASP A 258 42.04 3.36 -12.56
C ASP A 258 40.76 3.93 -13.21
N ALA A 259 39.70 3.13 -13.36
CA ALA A 259 38.39 3.60 -13.82
C ALA A 259 37.51 4.08 -12.66
N PRO A 260 36.65 5.11 -12.87
CA PRO A 260 35.66 5.50 -11.87
C PRO A 260 34.67 4.36 -11.62
N ILE A 261 34.26 4.19 -10.37
CA ILE A 261 33.24 3.19 -10.00
C ILE A 261 31.91 3.57 -10.65
N LEU A 262 31.36 2.66 -11.45
CA LEU A 262 30.03 2.83 -12.02
C LEU A 262 28.97 2.87 -10.90
N PRO A 263 27.88 3.64 -11.06
CA PRO A 263 26.81 3.66 -10.09
C PRO A 263 26.26 2.26 -9.83
N VAL A 264 26.09 1.92 -8.55
CA VAL A 264 25.50 0.66 -8.12
C VAL A 264 23.98 0.82 -8.11
N VAL A 265 23.27 0.01 -8.87
CA VAL A 265 21.80 0.07 -8.92
C VAL A 265 21.20 -1.03 -8.07
N PHE A 266 20.30 -0.66 -7.16
CA PHE A 266 19.41 -1.58 -6.48
C PHE A 266 18.02 -1.45 -7.09
N GLU A 267 17.52 -2.54 -7.67
CA GLU A 267 16.14 -2.61 -8.14
C GLU A 267 15.19 -2.97 -6.99
N ASN A 268 13.91 -2.63 -7.17
CA ASN A 268 12.84 -2.97 -6.25
C ASN A 268 13.15 -2.59 -4.80
N VAL A 269 13.55 -1.33 -4.58
CA VAL A 269 13.74 -0.80 -3.22
C VAL A 269 12.39 -0.28 -2.71
N PRO A 270 11.82 -0.87 -1.64
CA PRO A 270 10.53 -0.42 -1.14
C PRO A 270 10.66 0.98 -0.53
N PRO A 271 9.62 1.84 -0.66
CA PRO A 271 9.65 3.21 -0.19
C PRO A 271 9.82 3.34 1.31
N GLY A 272 10.29 4.49 1.77
CA GLY A 272 10.52 4.80 3.17
C GLY A 272 11.99 5.06 3.48
N ARG A 273 12.31 5.24 4.77
CA ARG A 273 13.69 5.50 5.17
C ARG A 273 14.50 4.20 5.07
N ARG A 274 15.56 4.22 4.28
CA ARG A 274 16.50 3.11 4.07
C ARG A 274 17.91 3.54 4.46
N ALA A 275 18.71 2.56 4.88
CA ALA A 275 20.12 2.79 5.14
C ALA A 275 20.94 2.21 4.00
N PHE A 276 21.95 2.97 3.59
CA PHE A 276 23.00 2.54 2.69
C PHE A 276 24.32 2.60 3.42
N ARG A 277 25.13 1.57 3.26
CA ARG A 277 26.51 1.57 3.75
C ARG A 277 27.45 1.14 2.65
N VAL A 278 28.55 1.86 2.49
CA VAL A 278 29.62 1.46 1.59
C VAL A 278 30.85 1.08 2.40
N TYR A 279 31.50 0.00 2.02
CA TYR A 279 32.80 -0.44 2.54
C TYR A 279 33.85 -0.35 1.44
N ILE A 280 35.02 0.16 1.78
CA ILE A 280 36.25 -0.08 1.03
C ILE A 280 37.05 -1.13 1.81
N HIS A 281 37.41 -2.23 1.16
CA HIS A 281 38.15 -3.33 1.78
C HIS A 281 39.17 -3.93 0.79
N PRO A 282 40.17 -4.69 1.27
CA PRO A 282 41.07 -5.41 0.37
C PRO A 282 40.30 -6.37 -0.56
N THR A 283 40.79 -6.53 -1.79
CA THR A 283 40.21 -7.50 -2.74
C THR A 283 40.23 -8.91 -2.16
N GLY A 284 39.09 -9.60 -2.17
CA GLY A 284 38.92 -10.94 -1.60
C GLY A 284 38.55 -10.98 -0.11
N ALA A 285 38.55 -9.84 0.58
CA ALA A 285 38.02 -9.76 1.94
C ALA A 285 36.48 -9.70 1.94
N THR A 286 35.84 -10.30 2.95
CA THR A 286 34.41 -10.15 3.20
C THR A 286 34.15 -8.94 4.10
N PRO A 287 33.37 -7.94 3.66
CA PRO A 287 33.06 -6.78 4.49
C PRO A 287 32.07 -7.19 5.59
N VAL A 288 32.55 -7.22 6.85
CA VAL A 288 31.73 -7.47 8.03
C VAL A 288 32.07 -6.43 9.10
N GLU A 289 31.06 -5.73 9.63
CA GLU A 289 31.28 -4.74 10.69
C GLU A 289 31.77 -5.41 11.99
N VAL A 290 31.21 -6.58 12.31
CA VAL A 290 31.32 -7.24 13.62
C VAL A 290 32.74 -7.67 13.98
N GLN A 291 33.68 -7.70 13.03
CA GLN A 291 35.05 -8.12 13.33
C GLN A 291 36.07 -6.99 13.45
N GLY A 292 35.67 -5.71 13.35
CA GLY A 292 36.62 -4.60 13.52
C GLY A 292 37.88 -4.77 12.67
N GLY A 293 37.74 -5.39 11.49
CA GLY A 293 38.86 -5.78 10.66
C GLY A 293 39.68 -4.54 10.34
N GLU A 294 40.93 -4.53 10.82
CA GLU A 294 41.88 -3.45 10.60
C GLU A 294 41.92 -3.11 9.10
N GLY A 295 41.57 -1.87 8.76
CA GLY A 295 41.68 -1.34 7.40
C GLY A 295 40.39 -1.20 6.60
N SER A 296 39.23 -1.57 7.12
CA SER A 296 37.95 -1.23 6.45
C SER A 296 37.47 0.17 6.81
N VAL A 297 37.27 1.02 5.80
CA VAL A 297 36.64 2.35 5.96
C VAL A 297 35.22 2.25 5.45
N PHE A 298 34.26 2.82 6.18
CA PHE A 298 32.87 2.83 5.78
C PHE A 298 32.20 4.20 5.92
N VAL A 299 31.16 4.41 5.11
CA VAL A 299 30.26 5.57 5.20
C VAL A 299 28.83 5.04 5.21
N THR A 300 28.01 5.58 6.11
CA THR A 300 26.59 5.26 6.20
C THR A 300 25.75 6.47 5.85
N ARG A 301 24.71 6.29 5.05
CA ARG A 301 23.72 7.34 4.76
C ARG A 301 22.31 6.79 4.89
N TYR A 302 21.45 7.57 5.54
CA TYR A 302 20.03 7.32 5.60
C TYR A 302 19.33 8.15 4.53
N VAL A 303 18.54 7.50 3.69
CA VAL A 303 17.86 8.16 2.58
C VAL A 303 16.38 7.81 2.63
N LEU A 304 15.54 8.81 2.39
CA LEU A 304 14.12 8.61 2.22
C LEU A 304 13.85 8.25 0.75
N ILE A 305 13.38 7.03 0.52
CA ILE A 305 13.06 6.52 -0.81
C ILE A 305 11.58 6.81 -1.12
N PRO A 306 11.24 7.58 -2.17
CA PRO A 306 9.86 7.85 -2.55
C PRO A 306 9.15 6.57 -3.05
N PRO A 307 7.80 6.55 -3.12
CA PRO A 307 7.04 5.42 -3.65
C PRO A 307 7.23 5.18 -5.14
N THR A 308 7.63 6.19 -5.91
CA THR A 308 7.82 6.09 -7.35
C THR A 308 9.06 6.87 -7.80
N GLY A 309 9.59 6.50 -8.96
CA GLY A 309 10.72 7.17 -9.61
C GLY A 309 12.09 6.55 -9.32
N THR A 310 13.14 7.31 -9.61
CA THR A 310 14.54 6.91 -9.39
C THR A 310 15.15 7.78 -8.31
N THR A 311 15.87 7.17 -7.36
CA THR A 311 16.59 7.92 -6.33
C THR A 311 18.09 7.77 -6.54
N THR A 312 18.82 8.89 -6.52
CA THR A 312 20.28 8.88 -6.53
C THR A 312 20.81 9.11 -5.11
N VAL A 313 21.70 8.24 -4.66
CA VAL A 313 22.33 8.32 -3.34
C VAL A 313 23.83 8.51 -3.53
N GLU A 314 24.35 9.63 -3.03
CA GLU A 314 25.79 9.86 -3.02
C GLU A 314 26.39 9.48 -1.65
N LEU A 315 27.44 8.64 -1.66
CA LEU A 315 28.20 8.27 -0.49
C LEU A 315 29.63 8.82 -0.63
N ILE A 316 29.97 9.81 0.20
CA ILE A 316 31.24 10.53 0.11
C ILE A 316 32.14 10.09 1.26
N PHE A 317 33.28 9.47 0.94
CA PHE A 317 34.31 9.17 1.93
C PHE A 317 35.04 10.45 2.38
N PRO A 318 35.36 10.58 3.68
CA PRO A 318 36.22 11.67 4.15
C PRO A 318 37.61 11.57 3.50
N PRO A 319 38.39 12.66 3.49
CA PRO A 319 39.76 12.62 3.04
C PRO A 319 40.58 11.62 3.87
N PRO A 320 41.57 10.95 3.25
CA PRO A 320 42.46 10.06 3.98
C PRO A 320 43.16 10.85 5.08
N GLN A 321 43.22 10.26 6.29
CA GLN A 321 44.02 10.82 7.38
C GLN A 321 45.50 10.77 6.97
N PRO A 322 46.28 11.83 7.26
CA PRO A 322 47.69 11.94 6.84
C PRO A 322 48.61 10.90 7.47
#